data_AF-A0A448X1E3-F1
#
_entry.id   AF-A0A448X1E3-F1
#
_cell.length_a   1.000
_cell.length_b   1.000
_cell.length_c   1.000
_cell.angle_alpha   90.00
_cell.angle_beta   90.00
_cell.angle_gamma   90.00
#
_symmetry.space_group_name_H-M   'P 1'
#
loop_
_entity.id
_entity.type
_entity.pdbx_description
1 polymer ?
#
loop_
_entity_poly.entity_id
_entity_poly.type
_entity_poly.pdbx_seq_one_letter_code
_entity_poly.pdbx_strand_id
1 'polypeptide(L)'
;MSQKVKHGEPVGISIPKVTVPCGIRSSQKLLVIYTFCAFPFPLFQKPEGSFVGDKWGEIDTRFAFCAIASLCLTGHLKPGHPPPAKAKRGSETSVGSRVPGVDLDKTANYLVRCQNLDGGFSTRPGSESHAGQAYCVIGAMALLGQLRRLDTERAAWWLAERQLPSGGLNGRPEKQPDVCYSW
;
A
#
# COMPACT_ATOMS: atom_id res chain seq x y z
N MET A 1 28.93 -40.82 -17.50
CA MET A 1 27.81 -39.99 -17.98
C MET A 1 27.58 -38.88 -16.97
N SER A 2 28.07 -37.67 -17.23
CA SER A 2 27.86 -36.51 -16.36
C SER A 2 27.07 -35.48 -17.17
N GLN A 3 25.82 -35.24 -16.79
CA GLN A 3 24.93 -34.30 -17.48
C GLN A 3 25.29 -32.87 -17.06
N LYS A 4 25.72 -32.04 -18.01
CA LYS A 4 25.89 -30.60 -17.81
C LYS A 4 24.52 -29.92 -17.78
N VAL A 5 24.20 -29.24 -16.68
CA VAL A 5 23.04 -28.34 -16.55
C VAL A 5 23.28 -27.13 -17.45
N LYS A 6 22.37 -26.87 -18.40
CA LYS A 6 22.38 -25.67 -19.24
C LYS A 6 21.79 -24.51 -18.45
N HIS A 7 22.57 -23.47 -18.17
CA HIS A 7 22.06 -22.19 -17.72
C HIS A 7 21.39 -21.47 -18.90
N GLY A 8 20.10 -21.15 -18.75
CA GLY A 8 19.37 -20.31 -19.71
C GLY A 8 19.81 -18.86 -19.59
N GLU A 9 20.02 -18.21 -20.74
CA GLU A 9 20.32 -16.78 -20.82
C GLU A 9 19.12 -15.93 -20.37
N PRO A 10 19.35 -14.77 -19.73
CA PRO A 10 18.28 -13.85 -19.37
C PRO A 10 17.72 -13.16 -20.62
N VAL A 11 16.41 -13.31 -20.82
CA VAL A 11 15.63 -12.62 -21.85
C VAL A 11 15.69 -11.11 -21.59
N GLY A 12 16.25 -10.35 -22.53
CA GLY A 12 16.31 -8.89 -22.46
C GLY A 12 14.90 -8.30 -22.52
N ILE A 13 14.47 -7.63 -21.45
CA ILE A 13 13.20 -6.90 -21.38
C ILE A 13 13.50 -5.41 -21.56
N SER A 14 12.92 -4.81 -22.60
CA SER A 14 12.97 -3.37 -22.84
C SER A 14 12.06 -2.63 -21.85
N ILE A 15 12.64 -1.73 -21.06
CA ILE A 15 11.92 -0.88 -20.11
C ILE A 15 11.35 0.33 -20.87
N PRO A 16 10.02 0.60 -20.84
CA PRO A 16 9.49 1.85 -21.36
C PRO A 16 9.96 3.01 -20.48
N LYS A 17 10.53 4.05 -21.10
CA LYS A 17 10.91 5.28 -20.41
C LYS A 17 9.65 5.96 -19.87
N VAL A 18 9.47 5.95 -18.55
CA VAL A 18 8.48 6.78 -17.88
C VAL A 18 8.97 8.22 -17.93
N THR A 19 8.44 9.02 -18.85
CA THR A 19 8.67 10.46 -18.86
C THR A 19 7.78 11.08 -17.79
N VAL A 20 8.38 11.43 -16.65
CA VAL A 20 7.72 12.29 -15.66
C VAL A 20 7.49 13.67 -16.28
N PRO A 21 6.26 14.21 -16.31
CA PRO A 21 6.04 15.56 -16.79
C PRO A 21 6.82 16.56 -15.94
N CYS A 22 7.60 17.40 -16.63
CA CYS A 22 8.46 18.43 -16.06
C CYS A 22 7.61 19.40 -15.23
N GLY A 23 7.72 19.33 -13.90
CA GLY A 23 6.98 20.22 -13.00
C GLY A 23 7.09 19.91 -11.50
N ILE A 24 7.48 18.71 -11.10
CA ILE A 24 7.61 18.35 -9.68
C ILE A 24 9.01 18.76 -9.16
N ARG A 25 9.16 20.03 -8.75
CA ARG A 25 10.32 20.48 -7.96
C ARG A 25 10.11 20.13 -6.48
N SER A 26 10.56 18.95 -6.06
CA SER A 26 11.01 18.72 -4.67
C SER A 26 11.80 17.42 -4.61
N SER A 27 13.12 17.55 -4.49
CA SER A 27 14.18 16.54 -4.62
C SER A 27 14.19 15.42 -3.58
N GLN A 28 13.14 15.24 -2.79
CA GLN A 28 13.02 14.13 -1.81
C GLN A 28 11.73 13.30 -1.92
N LYS A 29 10.76 13.69 -2.75
CA LYS A 29 9.49 12.94 -2.90
C LYS A 29 9.53 11.84 -3.97
N LEU A 30 10.62 11.75 -4.73
CA LEU A 30 10.71 10.89 -5.92
C LEU A 30 11.36 9.52 -5.65
N LEU A 31 12.13 9.37 -4.57
CA LEU A 31 12.93 8.16 -4.35
C LEU A 31 12.08 6.92 -4.04
N VAL A 32 10.96 7.09 -3.31
CA VAL A 32 10.03 5.99 -3.00
C VAL A 32 9.26 5.54 -4.26
N ILE A 33 8.98 6.48 -5.18
CA ILE A 33 8.28 6.20 -6.43
C ILE A 33 9.21 5.46 -7.42
N TYR A 34 10.50 5.81 -7.47
CA TYR A 34 11.45 5.20 -8.41
C TYR A 34 11.76 3.73 -8.12
N THR A 35 11.82 3.32 -6.85
CA THR A 35 12.08 1.91 -6.51
C THR A 35 10.89 1.01 -6.86
N PHE A 36 9.65 1.53 -6.83
CA PHE A 36 8.44 0.77 -7.15
C PHE A 36 8.07 0.76 -8.65
N CYS A 37 8.40 1.81 -9.41
CA CYS A 37 8.15 1.83 -10.87
C CYS A 37 9.10 0.94 -11.67
N ALA A 38 10.26 0.55 -11.12
CA ALA A 38 11.26 -0.25 -11.83
C ALA A 38 11.04 -1.78 -11.76
N PHE A 39 10.12 -2.25 -10.92
CA PHE A 39 9.83 -3.68 -10.75
C PHE A 39 8.41 -4.01 -11.23
N PRO A 40 8.19 -5.20 -11.83
CA PRO A 40 6.87 -5.62 -12.27
C PRO A 40 5.94 -5.79 -11.06
N PHE A 41 5.15 -4.74 -10.83
CA PHE A 41 4.06 -4.59 -9.89
C PHE A 41 3.18 -5.83 -9.60
N PRO A 42 2.83 -6.67 -10.59
CA PRO A 42 1.94 -7.81 -10.37
C PRO A 42 2.54 -8.99 -9.60
N LEU A 43 3.86 -9.03 -9.37
CA LEU A 43 4.55 -10.24 -8.87
C LEU A 43 4.65 -10.36 -7.35
N PHE A 44 4.10 -9.41 -6.59
CA PHE A 44 4.32 -9.34 -5.13
C PHE A 44 3.05 -9.48 -4.27
N GLN A 45 1.86 -9.58 -4.85
CA GLN A 45 0.64 -9.78 -4.06
C GLN A 45 0.52 -11.24 -3.62
N LYS A 46 0.43 -11.47 -2.31
CA LYS A 46 0.20 -12.78 -1.71
C LYS A 46 -1.28 -13.19 -1.79
N PRO A 47 -1.62 -14.49 -1.66
CA PRO A 47 -3.01 -14.97 -1.74
C PRO A 47 -3.98 -14.31 -0.76
N GLU A 48 -3.48 -13.88 0.41
CA GLU A 48 -4.23 -13.18 1.45
C GLU A 48 -4.43 -11.67 1.18
N GLY A 49 -3.81 -11.11 0.15
CA GLY A 49 -3.94 -9.70 -0.26
C GLY A 49 -2.81 -8.77 0.19
N SER A 50 -1.86 -9.29 0.98
CA SER A 50 -0.65 -8.57 1.38
C SER A 50 0.34 -8.39 0.23
N PHE A 51 1.28 -7.47 0.38
CA PHE A 51 2.37 -7.27 -0.59
C PHE A 51 3.72 -7.56 0.06
N VAL A 52 4.62 -8.12 -0.75
CA VAL A 52 6.01 -8.34 -0.38
C VAL A 52 6.90 -7.25 -0.97
N GLY A 53 7.83 -6.72 -0.18
CA GLY A 53 8.74 -5.67 -0.64
C GLY A 53 9.91 -6.16 -1.50
N ASP A 54 10.35 -7.41 -1.29
CA ASP A 54 11.53 -7.97 -1.94
C ASP A 54 11.55 -9.52 -1.96
N LYS A 55 12.65 -10.11 -2.40
CA LYS A 55 12.83 -11.57 -2.43
C LYS A 55 12.88 -12.24 -1.05
N TRP A 56 13.04 -11.48 0.03
CA TRP A 56 13.17 -12.01 1.39
C TRP A 56 11.82 -12.18 2.09
N GLY A 57 10.73 -11.71 1.47
CA GLY A 57 9.39 -12.01 1.96
C GLY A 57 8.91 -11.09 3.07
N GLU A 58 9.51 -9.91 3.26
CA GLU A 58 8.99 -8.92 4.21
C GLU A 58 7.58 -8.50 3.80
N ILE A 59 6.65 -8.55 4.75
CA ILE A 59 5.26 -8.12 4.58
C ILE A 59 5.02 -6.92 5.48
N ASP A 60 4.54 -5.83 4.89
CA ASP A 60 4.27 -4.56 5.56
C ASP A 60 3.17 -3.79 4.82
N THR A 61 2.29 -3.08 5.55
CA THR A 61 1.25 -2.25 4.92
C THR A 61 1.81 -1.11 4.08
N ARG A 62 3.06 -0.68 4.31
CA ARG A 62 3.80 0.26 3.46
C ARG A 62 3.86 -0.22 2.01
N PHE A 63 4.07 -1.52 1.78
CA PHE A 63 4.14 -2.07 0.43
C PHE A 63 2.76 -2.03 -0.25
N ALA A 64 1.68 -2.28 0.50
CA ALA A 64 0.33 -2.13 -0.03
C ALA A 64 -0.01 -0.68 -0.39
N PHE A 65 0.39 0.28 0.45
CA PHE A 65 0.22 1.71 0.16
C PHE A 65 1.00 2.13 -1.09
N CYS A 66 2.30 1.81 -1.16
CA CYS A 66 3.13 2.10 -2.33
C CYS A 66 2.55 1.44 -3.58
N ALA A 67 2.00 0.22 -3.44
CA ALA A 67 1.36 -0.47 -4.53
C ALA A 67 0.18 0.33 -5.10
N ILE A 68 -0.80 0.60 -4.25
CA ILE A 68 -2.03 1.31 -4.64
C ILE A 68 -1.72 2.72 -5.15
N ALA A 69 -0.82 3.45 -4.47
CA ALA A 69 -0.43 4.79 -4.86
C ALA A 69 0.21 4.82 -6.25
N SER A 70 1.08 3.86 -6.58
CA SER A 70 1.70 3.82 -7.92
C SER A 70 0.68 3.45 -9.00
N LEU A 71 -0.29 2.58 -8.70
CA LEU A 71 -1.39 2.28 -9.63
C LEU A 71 -2.23 3.52 -9.91
N CYS A 72 -2.47 4.35 -8.90
CA CYS A 72 -3.15 5.64 -9.08
C CYS A 72 -2.31 6.62 -9.90
N LEU A 73 -1.02 6.77 -9.58
CA LEU A 73 -0.11 7.70 -10.26
C LEU A 73 0.12 7.33 -11.73
N THR A 74 0.13 6.04 -12.06
CA THR A 74 0.29 5.55 -13.43
C THR A 74 -1.02 5.48 -14.21
N GLY A 75 -2.15 5.86 -13.60
CA GLY A 75 -3.47 5.89 -14.24
C GLY A 75 -4.16 4.54 -14.39
N HIS A 76 -3.61 3.47 -13.82
CA HIS A 76 -4.21 2.13 -13.82
C HIS A 76 -5.37 1.99 -12.82
N LEU A 77 -5.41 2.87 -11.81
CA LEU A 77 -6.48 2.95 -10.82
C LEU A 77 -6.99 4.39 -10.70
N LYS A 78 -8.30 4.60 -10.82
CA LYS A 78 -8.92 5.90 -10.55
C LYS A 78 -9.17 6.05 -9.03
N PRO A 79 -8.58 7.05 -8.36
CA PRO A 79 -8.76 7.24 -6.92
C PRO A 79 -10.21 7.53 -6.53
N GLY A 80 -10.61 7.09 -5.35
CA GLY A 80 -11.84 7.56 -4.69
C GLY A 80 -13.16 7.09 -5.31
N HIS A 81 -13.13 6.30 -6.39
CA HIS A 81 -14.33 5.64 -6.89
C HIS A 81 -14.48 4.29 -6.17
N PRO A 82 -15.45 4.13 -5.25
CA PRO A 82 -15.70 2.84 -4.63
C PRO A 82 -16.06 1.83 -5.72
N PRO A 83 -15.57 0.58 -5.64
CA PRO A 83 -16.08 -0.45 -6.53
C PRO A 83 -17.61 -0.52 -6.35
N PRO A 84 -18.38 -0.59 -7.45
CA PRO A 84 -19.83 -0.59 -7.36
C PRO A 84 -20.28 -1.71 -6.42
N ALA A 85 -21.14 -1.36 -5.47
CA ALA A 85 -21.65 -2.28 -4.47
C ALA A 85 -22.22 -3.53 -5.15
N LYS A 86 -21.50 -4.65 -5.06
CA LYS A 86 -21.85 -5.97 -5.58
C LYS A 86 -22.29 -5.95 -7.05
N ALA A 87 -21.33 -6.07 -7.97
CA ALA A 87 -21.62 -6.61 -9.29
C ALA A 87 -22.33 -7.97 -9.12
N LYS A 88 -23.54 -8.10 -9.67
CA LYS A 88 -24.27 -9.37 -9.70
C LYS A 88 -23.35 -10.44 -10.28
N ARG A 89 -23.24 -11.57 -9.59
CA ARG A 89 -22.52 -12.77 -10.06
C ARG A 89 -23.20 -13.22 -11.35
N GLY A 90 -22.69 -12.81 -12.51
CA GLY A 90 -23.23 -13.21 -13.81
C GLY A 90 -23.48 -12.13 -14.87
N SER A 91 -23.02 -10.89 -14.72
CA SER A 91 -23.01 -9.95 -15.86
C SER A 91 -21.61 -9.42 -16.15
N GLU A 92 -21.06 -9.82 -17.30
CA GLU A 92 -19.94 -9.13 -17.94
C GLU A 92 -20.33 -7.68 -18.23
N THR A 93 -20.02 -6.80 -17.30
CA THR A 93 -19.96 -5.36 -17.54
C THR A 93 -18.77 -4.84 -16.75
N SER A 94 -17.69 -4.59 -17.49
CA SER A 94 -16.36 -4.23 -17.04
C SER A 94 -16.34 -2.89 -16.31
N VAL A 95 -16.44 -2.88 -14.99
CA VAL A 95 -16.16 -1.71 -14.15
C VAL A 95 -15.30 -2.13 -12.96
N GLY A 96 -14.12 -1.51 -12.89
CA GLY A 96 -12.95 -1.96 -12.15
C GLY A 96 -11.85 -2.11 -13.19
N SER A 97 -11.03 -1.07 -13.36
CA SER A 97 -9.85 -1.16 -14.22
C SER A 97 -9.03 -2.34 -13.71
N ARG A 98 -9.14 -3.48 -14.41
CA ARG A 98 -8.49 -4.73 -14.06
C ARG A 98 -7.01 -4.49 -14.20
N VAL A 99 -6.34 -4.11 -13.11
CA VAL A 99 -4.89 -4.14 -13.02
C VAL A 99 -4.53 -5.62 -13.09
N PRO A 100 -3.97 -6.12 -14.22
CA PRO A 100 -3.73 -7.54 -14.37
C PRO A 100 -2.80 -8.03 -13.26
N GLY A 101 -3.24 -9.05 -12.52
CA GLY A 101 -2.46 -9.65 -11.44
C GLY A 101 -2.56 -8.98 -10.07
N VAL A 102 -3.41 -7.97 -9.87
CA VAL A 102 -3.66 -7.38 -8.53
C VAL A 102 -5.14 -7.41 -8.16
N ASP A 103 -5.45 -8.08 -7.05
CA ASP A 103 -6.79 -8.17 -6.45
C ASP A 103 -6.97 -7.08 -5.38
N LEU A 104 -7.61 -5.98 -5.74
CA LEU A 104 -7.78 -4.81 -4.88
C LEU A 104 -8.68 -5.10 -3.66
N ASP A 105 -9.68 -5.97 -3.80
CA ASP A 105 -10.58 -6.30 -2.70
C ASP A 105 -9.88 -7.15 -1.64
N LYS A 106 -9.03 -8.10 -2.05
CA LYS A 106 -8.16 -8.83 -1.12
C LYS A 106 -7.20 -7.91 -0.38
N THR A 107 -6.60 -6.95 -1.07
CA THR A 107 -5.74 -5.96 -0.41
C THR A 107 -6.50 -5.15 0.63
N ALA A 108 -7.69 -4.66 0.31
CA ALA A 108 -8.50 -3.94 1.29
C ALA A 108 -8.95 -4.84 2.45
N ASN A 109 -9.30 -6.11 2.20
CA ASN A 109 -9.58 -7.08 3.26
C ASN A 109 -8.37 -7.27 4.19
N TYR A 110 -7.16 -7.34 3.62
CA TYR A 110 -5.92 -7.44 4.40
C TYR A 110 -5.69 -6.19 5.26
N LEU A 111 -5.83 -5.00 4.68
CA LEU A 111 -5.65 -3.72 5.38
C LEU A 111 -6.64 -3.53 6.53
N VAL A 112 -7.90 -3.93 6.38
CA VAL A 112 -8.90 -3.94 7.47
C VAL A 112 -8.43 -4.80 8.64
N ARG A 113 -7.81 -5.96 8.37
CA ARG A 113 -7.28 -6.85 9.41
C ARG A 113 -6.03 -6.29 10.12
N CYS A 114 -5.41 -5.25 9.58
CA CYS A 114 -4.31 -4.54 10.24
C CYS A 114 -4.78 -3.48 11.23
N GLN A 115 -6.09 -3.22 11.33
CA GLN A 115 -6.63 -2.36 12.38
C GLN A 115 -6.73 -3.15 13.70
N ASN A 116 -6.09 -2.62 14.74
CA ASN A 116 -6.05 -3.23 16.07
C ASN A 116 -7.24 -2.76 16.93
N LEU A 117 -7.45 -3.44 18.06
CA LEU A 117 -8.53 -3.15 19.00
C LEU A 117 -8.44 -1.75 19.62
N ASP A 118 -7.24 -1.19 19.73
CA ASP A 118 -6.99 0.17 20.22
C ASP A 118 -7.36 1.25 19.19
N GLY A 119 -7.66 0.88 17.94
CA GLY A 119 -7.97 1.80 16.84
C GLY A 119 -6.78 2.12 15.94
N GLY A 120 -5.57 1.78 16.38
CA GLY A 120 -4.36 1.96 15.59
C GLY A 120 -4.19 0.91 14.51
N PHE A 121 -3.12 1.06 13.72
CA PHE A 121 -2.83 0.20 12.58
C PHE A 121 -1.42 -0.38 12.68
N SER A 122 -1.23 -1.58 12.18
CA SER A 122 0.01 -2.32 12.30
C SER A 122 0.63 -2.68 10.95
N THR A 123 1.89 -3.12 10.95
CA THR A 123 2.60 -3.59 9.74
C THR A 123 1.96 -4.83 9.12
N ARG A 124 1.39 -5.68 9.95
CA ARG A 124 0.65 -6.91 9.61
C ARG A 124 -0.38 -7.20 10.71
N PRO A 125 -1.44 -7.98 10.44
CA PRO A 125 -2.45 -8.30 11.43
C PRO A 125 -1.85 -8.82 12.74
N GLY A 126 -2.26 -8.24 13.87
CA GLY A 126 -1.81 -8.63 15.21
C GLY A 126 -0.46 -8.06 15.67
N SER A 127 0.23 -7.25 14.87
CA SER A 127 1.42 -6.51 15.32
C SER A 127 1.06 -5.21 16.05
N GLU A 128 2.03 -4.57 16.71
CA GLU A 128 1.82 -3.31 17.45
C GLU A 128 1.30 -2.18 16.55
N SER A 129 0.41 -1.35 17.10
CA SER A 129 -0.11 -0.15 16.45
C SER A 129 0.95 0.94 16.30
N HIS A 130 0.99 1.58 15.13
CA HIS A 130 1.98 2.58 14.79
C HIS A 130 1.43 3.66 13.84
N ALA A 131 1.72 4.93 14.10
CA ALA A 131 1.18 6.07 13.37
C ALA A 131 1.60 6.06 11.88
N GLY A 132 2.86 5.67 11.60
CA GLY A 132 3.31 5.49 10.21
C GLY A 132 2.53 4.40 9.45
N GLN A 133 2.03 3.38 10.15
CA GLN A 133 1.20 2.34 9.53
C GLN A 133 -0.25 2.83 9.37
N ALA A 134 -0.74 3.67 10.29
CA ALA A 134 -2.01 4.37 10.14
C ALA A 134 -2.03 5.22 8.87
N TYR A 135 -0.98 5.99 8.61
CA TYR A 135 -0.81 6.74 7.37
C TYR A 135 -0.94 5.84 6.12
N CYS A 136 -0.19 4.72 6.09
CA CYS A 136 -0.21 3.81 4.95
C CYS A 136 -1.58 3.14 4.74
N VAL A 137 -2.21 2.64 5.81
CA VAL A 137 -3.50 1.95 5.70
C VAL A 137 -4.62 2.91 5.34
N ILE A 138 -4.75 4.04 6.03
CA ILE A 138 -5.80 5.03 5.77
C ILE A 138 -5.61 5.61 4.36
N GLY A 139 -4.38 5.96 3.97
CA GLY A 139 -4.07 6.47 2.64
C GLY A 139 -4.42 5.47 1.53
N ALA A 140 -4.07 4.19 1.70
CA ALA A 140 -4.41 3.13 0.76
C ALA A 140 -5.94 2.95 0.62
N MET A 141 -6.65 2.92 1.75
CA MET A 141 -8.10 2.77 1.76
C MET A 141 -8.83 3.99 1.19
N ALA A 142 -8.26 5.20 1.35
CA ALA A 142 -8.75 6.42 0.71
C ALA A 142 -8.60 6.35 -0.81
N LEU A 143 -7.43 5.94 -1.31
CA LEU A 143 -7.19 5.76 -2.75
C LEU A 143 -8.12 4.71 -3.36
N LEU A 144 -8.39 3.62 -2.64
CA LEU A 144 -9.36 2.59 -3.04
C LEU A 144 -10.82 3.04 -2.94
N GLY A 145 -11.12 4.18 -2.33
CA GLY A 145 -12.50 4.62 -2.06
C GLY A 145 -13.24 3.74 -1.04
N GLN A 146 -12.51 3.08 -0.14
CA GLN A 146 -13.03 2.06 0.77
C GLN A 146 -12.86 2.40 2.27
N LEU A 147 -12.62 3.67 2.63
CA LEU A 147 -12.44 4.12 4.02
C LEU A 147 -13.53 3.64 4.99
N ARG A 148 -14.79 3.53 4.52
CA ARG A 148 -15.94 3.07 5.32
C ARG A 148 -15.80 1.64 5.86
N ARG A 149 -14.80 0.88 5.42
CA ARG A 149 -14.51 -0.46 5.92
C ARG A 149 -13.67 -0.46 7.21
N LEU A 150 -13.07 0.67 7.56
CA LEU A 150 -12.31 0.86 8.78
C LEU A 150 -13.21 1.45 9.87
N ASP A 151 -12.87 1.20 11.13
CA ASP A 151 -13.42 1.94 12.27
C ASP A 151 -12.73 3.32 12.34
N THR A 152 -13.28 4.30 11.61
CA THR A 152 -12.68 5.63 11.48
C THR A 152 -12.74 6.45 12.76
N GLU A 153 -13.76 6.23 13.58
CA GLU A 153 -13.93 6.94 14.87
C GLU A 153 -12.85 6.51 15.84
N ARG A 154 -12.64 5.19 16.00
CA ARG A 154 -11.57 4.70 16.87
C ARG A 154 -10.18 5.08 16.35
N ALA A 155 -9.98 5.06 15.04
CA ALA A 155 -8.75 5.53 14.42
C ALA A 155 -8.48 7.02 14.72
N ALA A 156 -9.51 7.88 14.62
CA ALA A 156 -9.39 9.30 14.92
C ALA A 156 -9.00 9.54 16.38
N TRP A 157 -9.65 8.85 17.32
CA TRP A 157 -9.28 8.91 18.75
C TRP A 157 -7.84 8.46 19.00
N TRP A 158 -7.45 7.29 18.47
CA TRP A 158 -6.10 6.75 18.63
C TRP A 158 -5.02 7.69 18.08
N LEU A 159 -5.29 8.36 16.95
CA LEU A 159 -4.40 9.34 16.35
C LEU A 159 -4.32 10.64 17.17
N ALA A 160 -5.45 11.12 17.71
CA ALA A 160 -5.48 12.31 18.57
C ALA A 160 -4.62 12.10 19.84
N GLU A 161 -4.63 10.90 20.41
CA GLU A 161 -3.78 10.51 21.54
C GLU A 161 -2.27 10.40 21.21
N ARG A 162 -1.86 10.66 19.96
CA ARG A 162 -0.43 10.75 19.61
C ARG A 162 0.18 12.10 19.93
N GLN A 163 -0.64 13.15 20.13
CA GLN A 163 -0.13 14.45 20.54
C GLN A 163 0.20 14.46 22.03
N LEU A 164 1.46 14.73 22.36
CA LEU A 164 1.96 14.78 23.73
C LEU A 164 1.89 16.21 24.30
N PRO A 165 2.01 16.39 25.63
CA PRO A 165 2.05 17.72 26.26
C PRO A 165 3.18 18.63 25.75
N SER A 166 4.24 18.06 25.18
CA SER A 166 5.31 18.82 24.50
C SER A 166 4.87 19.46 23.18
N GLY A 167 3.67 19.13 22.68
CA GLY A 167 3.17 19.50 21.36
C GLY A 167 3.61 18.57 20.24
N GLY A 168 4.63 17.73 20.47
CA GLY A 168 5.11 16.75 19.50
C GLY A 168 4.21 15.53 19.37
N LEU A 169 4.32 14.84 18.23
CA LEU A 169 3.56 13.62 17.92
C LEU A 169 4.46 12.39 18.08
N ASN A 170 3.98 11.34 18.73
CA ASN A 170 4.69 10.07 18.81
C ASN A 170 4.12 9.01 17.85
N GLY A 171 4.94 8.02 17.54
CA GLY A 171 4.55 6.94 16.62
C GLY A 171 3.66 5.88 17.26
N ARG A 172 3.77 5.70 18.58
CA ARG A 172 3.04 4.69 19.36
C ARG A 172 2.99 5.11 20.82
N PRO A 173 2.04 4.59 21.62
CA PRO A 173 1.92 4.91 23.04
C PRO A 173 3.25 4.77 23.79
N GLU A 174 3.47 5.63 24.79
CA GLU A 174 4.65 5.59 25.67
C GLU A 174 6.02 5.76 24.96
N LYS A 175 6.04 6.31 23.75
CA LYS A 175 7.29 6.67 23.05
C LYS A 175 7.48 8.18 22.94
N GLN A 176 8.74 8.56 22.75
CA GLN A 176 9.14 9.94 22.52
C GLN A 176 8.55 10.48 21.20
N PRO A 177 8.28 11.79 21.15
CA PRO A 177 7.83 12.43 19.92
C PRO A 177 8.95 12.44 18.88
N ASP A 178 8.58 12.38 17.61
CA ASP A 178 9.49 12.50 16.48
C ASP A 178 8.83 13.39 15.40
N VAL A 179 9.62 14.26 14.78
CA VAL A 179 9.16 15.18 13.74
C VAL A 179 8.55 14.45 12.54
N CYS A 180 8.98 13.22 12.25
CA CYS A 180 8.45 12.47 11.11
C CYS A 180 6.95 12.13 11.25
N TYR A 181 6.39 12.12 12.47
CA TYR A 181 4.96 11.88 12.69
C TYR A 181 4.07 13.11 12.50
N SER A 182 4.65 14.26 12.11
CA SER A 182 3.89 15.46 11.73
C SER A 182 3.25 15.38 10.32
N TRP A 183 3.62 14.37 9.53
CA TRP A 183 3.10 14.11 8.19
C TRP A 183 2.02 13.03 8.21
#